data_AF-A0A5N9ELN3-F1
#
_entry.id   AF-A0A5N9ELN3-F1
#
_cell.length_a   1.000
_cell.length_b   1.000
_cell.length_c   1.000
_cell.angle_alpha   90.00
_cell.angle_beta   90.00
_cell.angle_gamma   90.00
#
_symmetry.space_group_name_H-M   'P 1'
#
loop_
_entity.id
_entity.type
_entity.pdbx_description
1 polymer ?
#
loop_
_entity_poly.entity_id
_entity_poly.type
_entity_poly.pdbx_seq_one_letter_code
_entity_poly.pdbx_strand_id
1 'polypeptide(L)' 'MPSEGDTMGTEPQPIDPRSKLGNLAANGGPTTTNALLPGSPAINASADGSCPPVDQRGVSRQRGSSYDIGAFER' A
#
# COMPACT_ATOMS: atom_id res chain seq x y z
N MET A 1 -4.61 22.04 -0.14
CA MET A 1 -3.70 21.79 1.00
C MET A 1 -3.73 20.30 1.26
N PRO A 2 -2.60 19.65 1.59
CA PRO A 2 -2.62 18.27 2.08
C PRO A 2 -3.56 18.17 3.30
N SER A 3 -4.30 17.07 3.39
CA SER A 3 -5.16 16.71 4.51
C SER A 3 -4.45 15.77 5.48
N GLU A 4 -5.03 15.54 6.66
CA GLU A 4 -4.51 14.51 7.58
C GLU A 4 -4.46 13.16 6.86
N GLY A 5 -3.30 12.49 6.89
CA GLY A 5 -3.04 11.23 6.19
C GLY A 5 -2.30 11.37 4.85
N ASP A 6 -2.21 12.58 4.29
CA ASP A 6 -1.43 12.80 3.07
C ASP A 6 0.07 12.83 3.36
N THR A 7 0.83 11.98 2.67
CA THR A 7 2.30 12.03 2.70
C THR A 7 2.82 12.82 1.51
N MET A 8 3.47 13.95 1.77
CA MET A 8 4.14 14.77 0.75
C MET A 8 5.66 14.67 0.89
N GLY A 9 6.35 14.57 -0.25
CA GLY A 9 7.81 14.74 -0.29
C GLY A 9 8.23 16.18 -0.05
N THR A 10 9.51 16.38 0.22
CA THR A 10 10.13 17.71 0.30
C THR A 10 11.06 17.92 -0.89
N GLU A 11 11.41 19.16 -1.21
CA GLU A 11 12.40 19.49 -2.26
C GLU A 11 13.73 18.70 -2.12
N PRO A 12 14.39 18.65 -0.94
CA PRO A 12 15.62 17.86 -0.79
C PRO A 12 15.38 16.35 -0.68
N GLN A 13 14.16 15.90 -0.41
CA GLN A 13 13.79 14.49 -0.26
C GLN A 13 12.41 14.24 -0.91
N PRO A 14 12.37 14.18 -2.25
CA PRO A 14 11.13 13.87 -2.96
C PRO A 14 10.72 12.42 -2.66
N ILE A 15 9.43 12.18 -2.52
CA ILE A 15 8.87 10.84 -2.36
C ILE A 15 8.32 10.40 -3.71
N ASP A 16 8.88 9.34 -4.28
CA ASP A 16 8.27 8.62 -5.41
C ASP A 16 7.65 7.31 -4.91
N PRO A 17 6.33 7.28 -4.65
CA PRO A 17 5.66 6.08 -4.15
C PRO A 17 5.72 4.92 -5.16
N ARG A 18 5.87 5.18 -6.46
CA ARG A 18 5.93 4.13 -7.48
C ARG A 18 7.24 3.34 -7.42
N SER A 19 8.33 3.97 -6.99
CA SER A 19 9.64 3.33 -6.83
C SER A 19 9.65 2.19 -5.80
N LYS A 20 8.64 2.13 -4.93
CA LYS A 20 8.48 1.12 -3.88
C LYS A 20 7.35 0.14 -4.17
N LEU A 21 6.93 0.05 -5.42
CA LEU A 21 6.01 -0.97 -5.91
C LEU A 21 6.76 -1.98 -6.79
N GLY A 22 6.41 -3.25 -6.66
CA GLY A 22 6.78 -4.26 -7.65
C GLY A 22 6.04 -4.05 -8.96
N ASN A 23 6.51 -4.69 -10.03
CA ASN A 23 5.80 -4.68 -11.31
C ASN A 23 4.38 -5.26 -11.17
N LEU A 24 3.50 -4.87 -12.09
CA LEU A 24 2.18 -5.48 -12.20
C LEU A 24 2.35 -6.95 -12.58
N ALA A 25 2.00 -7.86 -11.67
CA ALA A 25 2.30 -9.28 -11.80
C ALA A 25 1.19 -10.17 -11.22
N ALA A 26 1.22 -11.45 -11.58
CA ALA A 26 0.33 -12.47 -11.05
C ALA A 26 0.76 -12.88 -9.64
N ASN A 27 0.29 -12.14 -8.63
CA ASN A 27 0.67 -12.37 -7.24
C ASN A 27 -0.27 -13.34 -6.49
N GLY A 28 -0.97 -14.22 -7.22
CA GLY A 28 -1.82 -15.28 -6.63
C GLY A 28 -3.32 -14.97 -6.52
N GLY A 29 -3.83 -13.93 -7.18
CA GLY A 29 -5.25 -13.57 -7.22
C GLY A 29 -5.88 -13.69 -8.62
N PRO A 30 -7.19 -13.39 -8.76
CA PRO A 30 -7.90 -13.41 -10.04
C PRO A 30 -7.45 -12.30 -11.00
N THR A 31 -6.72 -11.29 -10.52
CA THR A 31 -6.16 -10.18 -11.29
C THR A 31 -4.69 -9.94 -10.94
N THR A 32 -3.96 -9.29 -11.83
CA THR A 32 -2.59 -8.83 -11.53
C THR A 32 -2.62 -7.67 -10.54
N THR A 33 -1.60 -7.57 -9.70
CA THR A 33 -1.45 -6.50 -8.69
C THR A 33 0.00 -6.00 -8.65
N ASN A 34 0.21 -4.80 -8.11
CA ASN A 34 1.54 -4.31 -7.75
C ASN A 34 1.80 -4.67 -6.28
N ALA A 35 2.79 -5.53 -6.02
CA ALA A 35 3.20 -5.86 -4.65
C ALA A 35 3.91 -4.66 -3.99
N LEU A 36 3.82 -4.53 -2.66
CA LEU A 36 4.55 -3.51 -1.93
C LEU A 36 5.99 -3.96 -1.65
N LEU A 37 6.97 -3.11 -2.00
CA LEU A 37 8.37 -3.35 -1.68
C LEU A 37 8.71 -2.77 -0.28
N PRO A 38 9.79 -3.25 0.36
CA PRO A 38 10.25 -2.70 1.64
C PRO A 38 10.42 -1.18 1.61
N GLY A 39 9.87 -0.50 2.63
CA GLY A 39 9.90 0.95 2.75
C GLY A 39 8.88 1.69 1.90
N SER A 40 7.91 1.00 1.29
CA SER A 40 6.78 1.65 0.63
C SER A 40 5.97 2.51 1.62
N PRO A 41 5.60 3.75 1.24
CA PRO A 41 4.75 4.61 2.08
C PRO A 41 3.32 4.08 2.21
N ALA A 42 2.92 3.09 1.40
CA ALA A 42 1.62 2.44 1.51
C ALA A 42 1.54 1.42 2.65
N ILE A 43 2.66 1.08 3.28
CA ILE A 43 2.72 0.04 4.31
C ILE A 43 2.17 0.54 5.64
N ASN A 44 1.24 -0.19 6.26
CA ASN A 44 0.58 0.17 7.52
C ASN A 44 0.03 1.62 7.52
N ALA A 45 -0.42 2.12 6.37
CA ALA A 45 -0.70 3.54 6.16
C ALA A 45 -2.19 3.89 6.16
N SER A 46 -3.09 2.92 6.37
CA SER A 46 -4.53 3.25 6.44
C SER A 46 -4.80 4.20 7.62
N ALA A 47 -5.42 5.34 7.33
CA ALA A 47 -5.73 6.36 8.33
C ALA A 47 -6.93 5.98 9.22
N ASP A 48 -7.99 5.45 8.61
CA ASP A 48 -9.27 5.23 9.29
C ASP A 48 -9.41 3.83 9.90
N GLY A 49 -8.43 2.94 9.67
CA GLY A 49 -8.50 1.53 10.09
C GLY A 49 -9.66 0.75 9.45
N SER A 50 -10.40 1.35 8.51
CA SER A 50 -11.46 0.69 7.75
C SER A 50 -10.87 0.17 6.45
N CYS A 51 -10.92 -1.14 6.26
CA CYS A 51 -10.55 -1.78 5.01
C CYS A 51 -11.49 -2.97 4.73
N PRO A 52 -11.63 -3.39 3.47
CA PRO A 52 -12.22 -4.69 3.17
C PRO A 52 -11.43 -5.80 3.88
N PRO A 53 -12.07 -6.89 4.35
CA PRO A 53 -11.40 -7.92 5.15
C PRO A 53 -10.27 -8.65 4.41
N VAL A 54 -10.29 -8.63 3.08
CA VAL A 54 -9.28 -9.23 2.21
C VAL A 54 -8.79 -8.24 1.14
N ASP A 55 -7.57 -8.44 0.67
CA ASP A 55 -7.05 -7.75 -0.49
C ASP A 55 -7.57 -8.36 -1.81
N GLN A 56 -7.13 -7.85 -2.97
CA GLN A 56 -7.64 -8.30 -4.27
C GLN A 56 -7.24 -9.75 -4.61
N ARG A 57 -6.30 -10.34 -3.86
CA ARG A 57 -5.90 -11.74 -3.99
C ARG A 57 -6.74 -12.67 -3.12
N GLY A 58 -7.58 -12.12 -2.23
CA GLY A 58 -8.30 -12.89 -1.22
C GLY A 58 -7.47 -13.14 0.04
N VAL A 59 -6.34 -12.44 0.23
CA VAL A 59 -5.51 -12.57 1.44
C VAL A 59 -6.05 -11.64 2.52
N SER A 60 -6.17 -12.14 3.76
CA SER A 60 -6.58 -11.33 4.91
C SER A 60 -5.69 -10.11 5.08
N ARG A 61 -6.32 -8.94 5.26
CA ARG A 61 -5.61 -7.67 5.44
C ARG A 61 -5.04 -7.47 6.84
N GLN A 62 -5.52 -8.20 7.84
CA GLN A 62 -5.01 -8.06 9.21
C GLN A 62 -3.58 -8.61 9.32
N ARG A 63 -2.60 -7.76 9.01
CA ARG A 63 -1.17 -8.01 9.16
C ARG A 63 -0.50 -6.77 9.73
N GLY A 64 0.23 -6.92 10.83
CA GLY A 64 0.97 -5.81 11.44
C GLY A 64 0.10 -4.86 12.28
N SER A 65 0.46 -3.57 12.27
CA SER A 65 -0.11 -2.53 13.16
C SER A 65 -1.25 -1.74 12.53
N SER A 66 -1.36 -1.73 11.20
CA SER A 66 -2.44 -1.11 10.42
C SER A 66 -2.52 -1.81 9.06
N TYR A 67 -3.47 -1.42 8.22
CA TYR A 67 -3.65 -2.00 6.89
C TYR A 67 -2.80 -1.27 5.84
N ASP A 68 -2.34 -2.04 4.85
CA ASP A 68 -1.66 -1.48 3.69
C ASP A 68 -2.66 -0.78 2.73
N ILE A 69 -2.26 0.35 2.17
CA ILE A 69 -3.05 1.09 1.17
C ILE A 69 -2.94 0.39 -0.19
N GLY A 70 -4.09 0.10 -0.80
CA GLY A 70 -4.19 -0.39 -2.17
C GLY A 70 -4.72 -1.82 -2.29
N ALA A 71 -4.41 -2.48 -3.41
CA ALA A 71 -4.97 -3.77 -3.79
C ALA A 71 -4.21 -5.00 -3.23
N PHE A 72 -3.10 -4.78 -2.55
CA PHE A 72 -2.19 -5.82 -2.07
C PHE A 72 -1.81 -5.57 -0.61
N GLU A 73 -1.93 -6.59 0.23
CA GLU A 73 -1.43 -6.60 1.62
C GLU A 73 -0.09 -7.35 1.70
N ARG A 74 0.94 -6.82 2.37
CA ARG A 74 2.25 -7.49 2.49
C ARG A 74 2.36 -8.54 3.60
#